data_AF-H1FW37-F1
#
_entry.id   AF-H1FW37-F1
#
_cell.length_a   1.000
_cell.length_b   1.000
_cell.length_c   1.000
_cell.angle_alpha   90.00
_cell.angle_beta   90.00
_cell.angle_gamma   90.00
#
_symmetry.space_group_name_H-M   'P 1'
#
loop_
_entity.id
_entity.type
_entity.pdbx_description
1 polymer ?
#
loop_
_entity_poly.entity_id
_entity_poly.type
_entity_poly.pdbx_seq_one_letter_code
_entity_poly.pdbx_strand_id
1 'polypeptide(L)'
;MKYITLILLFTYLLLACTGDCLTCHPKLVPTINEDLRHKPMLGCIKCHSAEPNSMAECGDDCFSCHPMAKINKANVREHDVIQSCVDCHVGANEKIFDNSIKYDQSQSESLKDFLTK
;
A
#
# COMPACT_ATOMS: atom_id res chain seq x y z
N MET A 1 -32.79 -18.85 -1.81
CA MET A 1 -31.52 -19.52 -2.17
C MET A 1 -30.90 -18.94 -3.44
N LYS A 2 -31.56 -19.01 -4.61
CA LYS A 2 -31.02 -18.56 -5.91
C LYS A 2 -30.54 -17.09 -5.94
N TYR A 3 -31.23 -16.18 -5.28
CA TYR A 3 -30.83 -14.77 -5.20
C TYR A 3 -29.67 -14.54 -4.22
N ILE A 4 -29.57 -15.34 -3.15
CA ILE A 4 -28.48 -15.25 -2.17
C ILE A 4 -27.17 -15.71 -2.79
N THR A 5 -27.18 -16.80 -3.57
CA THR A 5 -26.01 -17.24 -4.32
C THR A 5 -25.59 -16.23 -5.40
N LEU A 6 -26.55 -15.54 -6.03
CA LEU A 6 -26.27 -14.51 -7.04
C LEU A 6 -25.69 -13.24 -6.41
N ILE A 7 -26.19 -12.85 -5.23
CA ILE A 7 -25.65 -11.74 -4.42
C ILE A 7 -24.23 -12.06 -3.94
N LEU A 8 -23.97 -13.27 -3.44
CA LEU A 8 -22.64 -13.69 -3.01
C LEU A 8 -21.63 -13.73 -4.16
N LEU A 9 -22.05 -14.17 -5.36
CA LEU A 9 -21.21 -14.16 -6.56
C LEU A 9 -20.89 -12.73 -7.02
N PHE A 10 -21.87 -11.82 -6.91
CA PHE A 10 -21.70 -10.41 -7.27
C PHE A 10 -20.75 -9.68 -6.30
N THR A 11 -20.82 -9.96 -5.00
CA THR A 11 -19.90 -9.37 -4.01
C THR A 11 -18.44 -9.81 -4.20
N TYR A 12 -18.20 -11.00 -4.76
CA TYR A 12 -16.84 -11.46 -5.06
C TYR A 12 -16.19 -10.73 -6.25
N LEU A 13 -16.99 -10.23 -7.19
CA LEU A 13 -16.51 -9.47 -8.35
C LEU A 13 -16.18 -8.01 -8.02
N LEU A 14 -16.70 -7.48 -6.92
CA LEU A 14 -16.46 -6.10 -6.47
C LEU A 14 -15.15 -5.93 -5.68
N LEU A 15 -14.42 -7.02 -5.41
CA LEU A 15 -13.14 -7.00 -4.67
C LEU A 15 -11.93 -6.86 -5.61
N ALA A 16 -12.05 -6.06 -6.67
CA ALA A 16 -11.01 -5.92 -7.68
C ALA A 16 -10.10 -4.72 -7.39
N CYS A 17 -9.29 -4.74 -6.33
CA CYS A 17 -8.34 -3.64 -6.10
C CYS A 17 -7.33 -3.51 -7.24
N THR A 18 -7.06 -2.27 -7.65
CA THR A 18 -6.00 -1.99 -8.62
C THR A 18 -4.65 -1.81 -7.93
N GLY A 19 -3.59 -1.62 -8.71
CA GLY A 19 -2.23 -1.40 -8.23
C GLY A 19 -1.66 -0.06 -8.70
N ASP A 20 -2.51 0.88 -9.12
CA ASP A 20 -2.06 2.23 -9.44
C ASP A 20 -1.95 3.12 -8.20
N CYS A 21 -0.80 3.00 -7.54
CA CYS A 21 -0.49 3.81 -6.38
C CYS A 21 -0.26 5.30 -6.74
N LEU A 22 0.09 5.63 -7.99
CA LEU A 22 0.45 7.01 -8.37
C LEU A 22 -0.75 7.94 -8.48
N THR A 23 -1.93 7.40 -8.78
CA THR A 23 -3.19 8.17 -8.73
C THR A 23 -3.43 8.77 -7.33
N CYS A 24 -3.09 8.04 -6.26
CA CYS A 24 -3.20 8.53 -4.88
C CYS A 24 -2.03 9.43 -4.44
N HIS A 25 -0.93 9.44 -5.18
CA HIS A 25 0.27 10.23 -4.87
C HIS A 25 0.63 11.23 -5.99
N PRO A 26 -0.26 12.18 -6.33
CA PRO A 26 -0.04 13.10 -7.46
C PRO A 26 1.20 14.00 -7.28
N LYS A 27 1.62 14.26 -6.04
CA LYS A 27 2.83 15.03 -5.74
C LYS A 27 4.14 14.28 -6.02
N LEU A 28 4.09 12.94 -6.06
CA LEU A 28 5.26 12.12 -6.42
C LEU A 28 5.46 12.04 -7.93
N VAL A 29 4.41 12.21 -8.73
CA VAL A 29 4.46 12.09 -10.19
C VAL A 29 5.60 12.92 -10.84
N PRO A 30 5.83 14.19 -10.48
CA PRO A 30 6.89 14.98 -11.09
C PRO A 30 8.31 14.52 -10.74
N THR A 31 8.49 13.79 -9.64
CA THR A 31 9.81 13.42 -9.07
C THR A 31 10.02 11.91 -8.97
N ILE A 32 9.13 11.11 -9.57
CA ILE A 32 9.10 9.65 -9.40
C ILE A 32 10.34 8.95 -9.99
N ASN A 33 11.00 9.60 -10.95
CA ASN A 33 12.18 9.03 -11.60
C ASN A 33 13.44 9.17 -10.74
N GLU A 34 13.47 10.20 -9.90
CA GLU A 34 14.52 10.60 -8.98
C GLU A 34 14.34 9.95 -7.60
N ASP A 35 13.08 9.72 -7.17
CA ASP A 35 12.77 9.05 -5.91
C ASP A 35 12.95 7.53 -6.02
N LEU A 36 14.15 7.04 -5.70
CA LEU A 36 14.47 5.62 -5.74
C LEU A 36 13.58 4.74 -4.84
N ARG A 37 12.98 5.30 -3.79
CA ARG A 37 12.12 4.54 -2.87
C ARG A 37 10.73 4.32 -3.45
N HIS A 38 10.19 5.31 -4.16
CA HIS A 38 8.86 5.25 -4.77
C HIS A 38 8.89 4.83 -6.25
N LYS A 39 10.05 4.86 -6.91
CA LYS A 39 10.25 4.39 -8.29
C LYS A 39 9.66 3.00 -8.61
N PRO A 40 9.64 2.00 -7.69
CA PRO A 40 8.99 0.73 -7.94
C PRO A 40 7.50 0.82 -8.32
N MET A 41 6.79 1.89 -7.94
CA MET A 41 5.40 2.13 -8.35
C MET A 41 5.23 2.14 -9.87
N LEU A 42 6.24 2.60 -10.62
CA LEU A 42 6.25 2.55 -12.09
C LEU A 42 6.25 1.11 -12.64
N GLY A 43 6.72 0.14 -11.86
CA GLY A 43 6.63 -1.28 -12.19
C GLY A 43 5.21 -1.81 -12.00
N CYS A 44 4.56 -1.42 -10.91
CA CYS A 44 3.20 -1.85 -10.56
C CYS A 44 2.20 -1.46 -11.66
N ILE A 45 2.25 -0.21 -12.12
CA ILE A 45 1.32 0.32 -13.13
C ILE A 45 1.46 -0.32 -14.52
N LYS A 46 2.54 -1.07 -14.78
CA LYS A 46 2.71 -1.83 -16.04
C LYS A 46 1.78 -3.04 -16.10
N CYS A 47 1.46 -3.63 -14.96
CA CYS A 47 0.63 -4.83 -14.85
C CYS A 47 -0.73 -4.54 -14.21
N HIS A 48 -0.82 -3.52 -13.36
CA HIS A 48 -2.02 -3.13 -12.67
C HIS A 48 -2.48 -1.74 -13.12
N SER A 49 -3.53 -1.69 -13.95
CA SER A 49 -4.09 -0.43 -14.45
C SER A 49 -5.00 0.25 -13.43
N ALA A 50 -5.07 1.58 -13.51
CA ALA A 50 -6.03 2.40 -12.78
C ALA A 50 -7.45 2.22 -13.35
N GLU A 51 -8.18 1.23 -12.88
CA GLU A 51 -9.65 1.26 -12.93
C GLU A 51 -10.12 1.95 -11.63
N PRO A 52 -10.46 3.25 -11.66
CA PRO A 52 -10.73 4.03 -10.45
C PRO A 52 -11.96 3.53 -9.66
N ASN A 53 -12.81 2.72 -10.27
CA ASN A 53 -14.00 2.15 -9.63
C ASN A 53 -13.70 0.97 -8.71
N SER A 54 -12.45 0.53 -8.66
CA SER A 54 -12.10 -0.72 -7.98
C SER A 54 -10.93 -0.59 -7.01
N MET A 55 -10.23 0.56 -6.98
CA MET A 55 -9.28 0.86 -5.91
C MET A 55 -9.96 1.06 -4.57
N ALA A 56 -9.32 0.58 -3.50
CA ALA A 56 -9.60 1.04 -2.15
C ALA A 56 -9.37 2.56 -2.07
N GLU A 57 -9.95 3.23 -1.07
CA GLU A 57 -9.77 4.68 -0.94
C GLU A 57 -8.28 5.01 -0.73
N CYS A 58 -7.83 6.17 -1.24
CA CYS A 58 -6.45 6.58 -1.06
C CYS A 58 -6.11 6.68 0.43
N GLY A 59 -5.13 5.91 0.89
CA GLY A 59 -4.73 5.84 2.30
C GLY A 59 -5.25 4.60 3.05
N ASP A 60 -6.06 3.75 2.39
CA ASP A 60 -6.41 2.44 2.92
C ASP A 60 -5.19 1.50 2.97
N ASP A 61 -5.21 0.57 3.92
CA ASP A 61 -4.28 -0.54 3.94
C ASP A 61 -4.63 -1.51 2.80
N CYS A 62 -3.99 -1.33 1.65
CA CYS A 62 -4.13 -2.21 0.49
C CYS A 62 -3.91 -3.70 0.83
N PHE A 63 -3.09 -4.00 1.84
CA PHE A 63 -2.73 -5.35 2.24
C PHE A 63 -3.74 -6.00 3.20
N SER A 64 -4.67 -5.23 3.75
CA SER A 64 -5.82 -5.76 4.49
C SER A 64 -6.73 -6.60 3.58
N CYS A 65 -6.92 -6.16 2.34
CA CYS A 65 -7.65 -6.90 1.30
C CYS A 65 -6.76 -7.89 0.54
N HIS A 66 -5.46 -7.57 0.37
CA HIS A 66 -4.47 -8.43 -0.29
C HIS A 66 -3.41 -8.97 0.67
N PRO A 67 -3.69 -10.06 1.41
CA PRO A 67 -2.72 -10.63 2.33
C PRO A 67 -1.48 -11.11 1.58
N MET A 68 -0.29 -10.82 2.12
CA MET A 68 1.00 -11.17 1.53
C MET A 68 1.12 -12.64 1.13
N ALA A 69 0.52 -13.56 1.90
CA ALA A 69 0.49 -14.97 1.57
C ALA A 69 -0.16 -15.27 0.19
N LYS A 70 -1.18 -14.51 -0.21
CA LYS A 70 -1.82 -14.66 -1.54
C LYS A 70 -0.99 -14.00 -2.63
N ILE A 71 -0.42 -12.82 -2.36
CA ILE A 71 0.45 -12.10 -3.29
C ILE A 71 1.68 -12.95 -3.65
N ASN A 72 2.34 -13.52 -2.64
CA ASN A 72 3.56 -14.31 -2.77
C ASN A 72 3.31 -15.65 -3.47
N LYS A 73 2.09 -16.22 -3.37
CA LYS A 73 1.74 -17.49 -4.02
C LYS A 73 1.87 -17.44 -5.54
N ALA A 74 1.67 -16.27 -6.15
CA ALA A 74 1.81 -16.11 -7.59
C ALA A 74 3.27 -16.20 -8.08
N ASN A 75 4.25 -16.09 -7.18
CA ASN A 75 5.69 -16.14 -7.48
C ASN A 75 6.11 -15.18 -8.60
N VAL A 76 5.56 -13.95 -8.57
CA VAL A 76 5.90 -12.86 -9.48
C VAL A 76 7.08 -12.10 -8.87
N ARG A 77 8.22 -12.08 -9.54
CA ARG A 77 9.45 -11.44 -9.06
C ARG A 77 9.25 -9.96 -8.70
N GLU A 78 8.45 -9.25 -9.49
CA GLU A 78 8.14 -7.83 -9.24
C GLU A 78 7.39 -7.61 -7.91
N HIS A 79 6.75 -8.64 -7.35
CA HIS A 79 6.09 -8.57 -6.04
C HIS A 79 7.08 -8.59 -4.86
N ASP A 80 8.35 -8.94 -5.08
CA ASP A 80 9.35 -8.98 -4.00
C ASP A 80 9.55 -7.61 -3.32
N VAL A 81 9.27 -6.52 -4.04
CA VAL A 81 9.36 -5.16 -3.51
C VAL A 81 8.25 -4.82 -2.50
N ILE A 82 7.15 -5.56 -2.52
CA ILE A 82 5.92 -5.21 -1.78
C ILE A 82 6.16 -5.20 -0.27
N GLN A 83 7.00 -6.10 0.25
CA GLN A 83 7.33 -6.12 1.68
C GLN A 83 7.95 -4.79 2.14
N SER A 84 8.82 -4.20 1.32
CA SER A 84 9.44 -2.90 1.65
C SER A 84 8.41 -1.77 1.75
N CYS A 85 7.33 -1.85 0.96
CA CYS A 85 6.21 -0.92 1.02
C CYS A 85 5.40 -1.11 2.32
N VAL A 86 5.06 -2.36 2.67
CA VAL A 86 4.35 -2.71 3.91
C VAL A 86 5.13 -2.21 5.14
N ASP A 87 6.44 -2.47 5.17
CA ASP A 87 7.29 -2.13 6.31
C ASP A 87 7.30 -0.61 6.59
N CYS A 88 7.24 0.22 5.55
CA CYS A 88 7.23 1.67 5.68
C CYS A 88 5.82 2.25 5.89
N HIS A 89 4.81 1.76 5.16
CA HIS A 89 3.47 2.36 5.15
C HIS A 89 2.53 1.79 6.22
N VAL A 90 2.72 0.53 6.62
CA VAL A 90 1.92 -0.14 7.65
C VAL A 90 2.73 -0.28 8.94
N GLY A 91 3.96 -0.78 8.83
CA GLY A 91 4.83 -1.03 9.98
C GLY A 91 5.23 0.22 10.77
N ALA A 92 5.23 1.41 10.14
CA ALA A 92 5.46 2.66 10.86
C ALA A 92 4.32 3.00 11.83
N ASN A 93 3.06 2.75 11.44
CA ASN A 93 1.91 2.97 12.31
C ASN A 93 1.90 1.98 13.46
N GLU A 94 2.17 0.70 13.19
CA GLU A 94 2.24 -0.34 14.24
C GLU A 94 3.29 -0.03 15.30
N LYS A 95 4.48 0.47 14.90
CA LYS A 95 5.55 0.87 15.83
C LYS A 95 5.17 2.07 16.71
N ILE A 96 4.32 2.97 16.23
CA ILE A 96 3.85 4.13 17.01
C ILE A 96 2.88 3.68 18.12
N PHE A 97 2.10 2.63 17.87
CA PHE A 97 1.12 2.08 18.82
C PHE A 97 1.60 0.83 19.58
N ASP A 98 2.85 0.41 19.34
CA ASP A 98 3.47 -0.70 20.05
C ASP A 98 3.89 -0.27 21.46
N ASN A 99 3.00 -0.51 22.42
CA ASN A 99 3.22 -0.23 23.84
C ASN A 99 4.35 -1.07 24.48
N SER A 100 4.92 -2.05 23.76
CA SER A 100 6.11 -2.78 24.20
C SER A 100 7.41 -2.00 23.93
N ILE A 101 7.38 -1.04 23.01
CA ILE A 101 8.49 -0.13 22.73
C ILE A 101 8.40 1.05 23.69
N LYS A 102 9.15 0.99 24.80
CA LYS A 102 9.37 2.14 25.68
C LYS A 102 10.28 3.16 24.98
N TYR A 103 9.78 3.86 23.97
CA TYR A 103 10.46 5.03 23.43
C TYR A 103 10.04 6.23 24.30
N ASP A 104 11.02 6.85 24.96
CA ASP A 104 10.81 8.09 25.69
C ASP A 104 10.43 9.21 24.69
N GLN A 105 9.13 9.43 24.51
CA GLN A 105 8.57 10.45 23.62
C GLN A 105 8.84 11.88 24.11
N SER A 106 9.54 12.08 25.23
CA SER A 106 9.91 13.41 25.70
C SER A 106 11.05 14.03 24.88
N GLN A 107 11.80 13.23 24.11
CA GLN A 107 12.89 13.72 23.26
C GLN A 107 12.97 13.00 21.91
N SER A 108 12.14 13.40 20.94
CA SER A 108 12.43 13.14 19.53
C SER A 108 12.65 14.46 18.79
N GLU A 109 13.76 14.54 18.06
CA GLU A 109 14.02 15.55 17.03
C GLU A 109 12.77 15.70 16.15
N SER A 110 12.29 16.93 15.96
CA SER A 110 11.02 17.11 15.24
C SER A 110 11.18 16.67 13.78
N LEU A 111 10.09 16.30 13.12
CA LEU A 111 10.10 15.98 11.69
C LEU A 111 10.74 17.11 10.86
N LYS A 112 10.57 18.36 11.30
CA LYS A 112 11.21 19.53 10.71
C LYS A 112 12.74 19.46 10.85
N ASP A 113 13.23 19.16 12.05
CA ASP A 113 14.66 19.10 12.34
C ASP A 113 15.35 17.98 11.54
N PHE A 114 14.71 16.80 11.44
CA PHE A 114 15.18 15.69 10.59
C PHE A 114 15.27 16.06 9.10
N LEU A 115 14.32 16.85 8.59
CA LEU A 115 14.26 17.26 7.18
C LEU A 115 15.20 18.42 6.83
N THR A 116 15.77 19.10 7.84
CA THR A 116 16.67 20.25 7.65
C THR A 116 18.15 19.93 7.91
N LYS A 117 18.47 18.66 8.16
CA LYS A 117 19.83 18.15 8.31
C LYS A 117 20.39 17.66 6.99
#